data_AF-A0A6A7Z0B9-F1
#
_entry.id   AF-A0A6A7Z0B9-F1
#
_cell.length_a   1.000
_cell.length_b   1.000
_cell.length_c   1.000
_cell.angle_alpha   90.00
_cell.angle_beta   90.00
_cell.angle_gamma   90.00
#
_symmetry.space_group_name_H-M   'P 1'
#
loop_
_entity.id
_entity.type
_entity.pdbx_description
1 polymer ?
#
loop_
_entity_poly.entity_id
_entity_poly.type
_entity_poly.pdbx_seq_one_letter_code
_entity_poly.pdbx_strand_id
1 'polypeptide(L)' 'MTGHSEFNSMLSTLLTMHEQGKRPDSAFIEANADVFEQLWAKGFGCFRITRMVAGNIMSRPMYSGVLTPSGIAAAKALQR' A
#
# COMPACT_ATOMS: atom_id res chain seq x y z
N MET A 1 10.39 -5.66 -16.71
CA MET A 1 10.17 -4.20 -16.70
C MET A 1 8.79 -3.80 -16.15
N THR A 2 8.06 -4.67 -15.44
CA THR A 2 6.61 -4.46 -15.15
C THR A 2 6.30 -3.94 -13.74
N GLY A 3 7.19 -4.14 -12.76
CA GLY A 3 6.91 -3.84 -11.35
C GLY A 3 6.82 -2.35 -10.98
N HIS A 4 7.48 -1.45 -11.73
CA HIS A 4 7.41 0.01 -11.46
C HIS A 4 6.03 0.59 -11.82
N SER A 5 5.35 0.05 -12.84
CA SER A 5 4.03 0.53 -13.27
C SER A 5 2.94 0.14 -12.26
N GLU A 6 3.02 -1.08 -11.73
CA GLU A 6 2.07 -1.59 -10.74
C GLU A 6 2.20 -0.86 -9.39
N PHE A 7 3.44 -0.62 -8.94
CA PHE A 7 3.71 0.14 -7.73
C PHE A 7 3.17 1.58 -7.79
N ASN A 8 3.44 2.30 -8.89
CA ASN A 8 2.95 3.67 -9.07
C ASN A 8 1.43 3.74 -9.20
N SER A 9 0.82 2.74 -9.85
CA SER A 9 -0.64 2.61 -9.94
C SER A 9 -1.25 2.37 -8.56
N MET A 10 -0.63 1.51 -7.74
CA MET A 10 -1.08 1.26 -6.37
C MET A 10 -0.95 2.51 -5.50
N LEU A 11 0.17 3.24 -5.56
CA LEU A 11 0.32 4.51 -4.85
C LEU A 11 -0.80 5.51 -5.18
N SER A 12 -1.15 5.62 -6.46
CA SER A 12 -2.21 6.53 -6.94
C SER A 12 -3.61 6.08 -6.46
N THR A 13 -3.89 4.77 -6.51
CA THR A 13 -5.13 4.19 -5.98
C THR A 13 -5.26 4.43 -4.48
N LEU A 14 -4.19 4.18 -3.72
CA LEU A 14 -4.18 4.39 -2.26
C LEU A 14 -4.30 5.86 -1.87
N LEU A 15 -3.73 6.77 -2.67
CA LEU A 15 -3.95 8.22 -2.51
C LEU A 15 -5.42 8.58 -2.72
N THR A 16 -6.04 8.06 -3.78
CA THR A 16 -7.47 8.29 -4.06
C THR A 16 -8.35 7.78 -2.92
N MET A 17 -8.05 6.59 -2.38
CA MET A 17 -8.77 6.03 -1.22
C MET A 17 -8.59 6.90 0.02
N HIS A 18 -7.37 7.38 0.28
CA HIS A 18 -7.07 8.27 1.39
C HIS A 18 -7.88 9.58 1.31
N GLU A 19 -7.93 10.22 0.15
CA GLU A 19 -8.68 11.46 -0.08
C GLU A 19 -10.20 11.26 0.03
N GLN A 20 -10.70 10.07 -0.32
CA GLN A 20 -12.10 9.69 -0.12
C GLN A 20 -12.43 9.22 1.30
N GLY A 21 -11.46 9.22 2.23
CA GLY A 21 -11.64 8.68 3.59
C GLY A 21 -11.90 7.17 3.63
N LYS A 22 -11.63 6.45 2.54
CA LYS A 22 -11.76 5.00 2.43
C LYS A 22 -10.49 4.30 2.91
N ARG A 23 -10.62 3.03 3.28
CA ARG A 23 -9.50 2.17 3.65
C ARG A 23 -9.52 0.90 2.82
N PRO A 24 -8.36 0.38 2.41
CA PRO A 24 -8.29 -0.94 1.79
C PRO A 24 -8.74 -2.00 2.79
N ASP A 25 -9.59 -2.91 2.34
CA ASP A 25 -9.97 -4.09 3.10
C ASP A 25 -8.88 -5.17 3.04
N SER A 26 -9.00 -6.19 3.90
CA SER A 26 -8.01 -7.26 4.00
C SER A 26 -7.83 -8.04 2.69
N ALA A 27 -8.92 -8.30 1.95
CA ALA A 27 -8.85 -9.06 0.70
C ALA A 27 -8.11 -8.27 -0.39
N PHE A 28 -8.34 -6.96 -0.47
CA PHE A 28 -7.58 -6.08 -1.37
C PHE A 28 -6.09 -6.07 -1.03
N ILE A 29 -5.75 -6.00 0.27
CA ILE A 29 -4.36 -6.01 0.71
C ILE A 29 -3.70 -7.36 0.41
N GLU A 30 -4.38 -8.47 0.67
CA GLU A 30 -3.88 -9.83 0.43
C GLU A 30 -3.66 -10.09 -1.06
N ALA A 31 -4.59 -9.67 -1.92
CA ALA A 31 -4.46 -9.79 -3.38
C ALA A 31 -3.29 -8.97 -3.96
N ASN A 32 -2.86 -7.92 -3.25
CA ASN A 32 -1.79 -7.01 -3.67
C ASN A 32 -0.58 -7.04 -2.72
N ALA A 33 -0.40 -8.15 -1.99
CA ALA A 33 0.54 -8.25 -0.87
C ALA A 33 1.98 -7.86 -1.25
N ASP A 34 2.45 -8.27 -2.43
CA ASP A 34 3.79 -7.93 -2.94
C ASP A 34 4.03 -6.42 -3.03
N VAL A 35 3.00 -5.66 -3.43
CA VAL A 35 3.10 -4.20 -3.55
C VAL A 35 2.99 -3.54 -2.19
N PHE A 36 2.14 -4.04 -1.30
CA PHE A 36 2.05 -3.55 0.08
C PHE A 36 3.34 -3.81 0.88
N GLU A 37 4.02 -4.93 0.66
CA GLU A 37 5.35 -5.21 1.23
C GLU A 37 6.38 -4.18 0.77
N GLN A 38 6.37 -3.82 -0.52
CA GLN A 38 7.25 -2.78 -1.06
C GLN A 38 6.93 -1.39 -0.50
N LEU A 39 5.64 -1.06 -0.37
CA LEU A 39 5.21 0.19 0.26
C LEU A 39 5.66 0.28 1.71
N TRP A 40 5.56 -0.82 2.46
CA TRP A 40 6.05 -0.90 3.83
C TRP A 40 7.58 -0.74 3.90
N ALA A 41 8.32 -1.48 3.06
CA ALA A 41 9.79 -1.41 3.00
C ALA A 41 10.31 -0.02 2.64
N LYS A 42 9.57 0.74 1.81
CA LYS A 42 9.89 2.12 1.43
C LYS A 42 9.38 3.17 2.43
N GLY A 43 8.66 2.76 3.49
CA GLY A 43 8.10 3.68 4.48
C GLY A 43 6.91 4.50 3.98
N PHE A 44 6.22 4.04 2.94
CA PHE A 44 5.06 4.71 2.32
C PHE A 44 3.72 4.13 2.78
N GLY A 45 3.68 2.84 3.12
CA GLY A 45 2.47 2.15 3.53
C GLY A 45 2.21 2.21 5.03
N CYS A 46 0.94 2.23 5.43
CA CYS A 46 0.53 2.12 6.84
C CYS A 46 0.26 0.69 7.32
N PHE A 47 0.35 -0.29 6.42
CA PHE A 47 0.06 -1.70 6.68
C PHE A 47 1.33 -2.52 6.63
N ARG A 48 1.55 -3.35 7.64
CA ARG A 48 2.59 -4.37 7.63
C ARG A 48 2.00 -5.68 7.14
N ILE A 49 2.61 -6.25 6.11
CA ILE A 49 2.26 -7.57 5.59
C ILE A 49 3.19 -8.60 6.21
N THR A 50 2.63 -9.73 6.62
CA THR A 50 3.37 -10.88 7.15
C THR A 50 2.93 -12.13 6.42
N ARG A 51 3.86 -12.81 5.74
CA ARG A 51 3.61 -14.13 5.15
C ARG A 51 3.86 -15.22 6.17
N MET A 52 2.88 -16.10 6.34
CA MET A 52 3.00 -17.27 7.20
C MET A 52 3.53 -18.47 6.41
N VAL A 53 4.06 -19.46 7.13
CA VAL A 53 4.69 -20.69 6.59
C VAL A 53 3.74 -21.51 5.69
N ALA A 54 2.42 -21.35 5.83
CA ALA A 54 1.40 -22.02 5.03
C ALA A 54 0.90 -21.22 3.81
N GLY A 55 1.56 -20.12 3.44
CA GLY A 55 1.12 -19.25 2.34
C GLY A 55 0.00 -18.27 2.72
N ASN A 56 -0.50 -18.32 3.95
CA ASN A 56 -1.45 -17.35 4.47
C ASN A 56 -0.79 -15.97 4.62
N ILE A 57 -1.46 -14.93 4.15
CA ILE A 57 -1.02 -13.55 4.25
C ILE A 57 -1.82 -12.88 5.36
N MET A 58 -1.13 -12.17 6.26
CA MET A 58 -1.76 -11.36 7.29
C MET A 58 -1.38 -9.90 7.08
N SER A 59 -2.39 -9.04 7.01
CA SER A 59 -2.22 -7.59 7.01
C SER A 59 -2.50 -7.02 8.39
N ARG A 60 -1.64 -6.13 8.87
CA ARG A 60 -1.82 -5.42 10.15
C ARG A 60 -1.67 -3.91 9.96
N PRO A 61 -2.66 -3.09 10.32
CA PRO A 61 -2.49 -1.64 10.34
C PRO A 61 -1.54 -1.25 11.48
N MET A 62 -0.49 -0.50 11.15
CA MET A 62 0.49 0.02 12.12
C MET A 62 0.25 1.49 12.45
N TYR A 63 -0.28 2.24 11.49
CA TYR A 63 -0.61 3.66 11.63
C TYR A 63 -2.05 3.93 11.23
N SER A 64 -2.62 5.02 11.75
CA SER A 64 -3.93 5.49 11.34
C SER A 64 -3.86 6.08 9.93
N GLY A 65 -4.38 5.36 8.93
CA GLY A 65 -4.46 5.85 7.56
C GLY A 65 -4.20 4.77 6.52
N VAL A 66 -4.12 5.20 5.25
CA VAL A 66 -3.83 4.34 4.11
C VAL A 66 -2.34 4.42 3.74
N LEU A 67 -1.84 5.65 3.64
CA LEU A 67 -0.45 5.99 3.36
C LEU A 67 0.12 6.85 4.48
N THR A 68 1.43 6.75 4.69
CA THR A 68 2.18 7.66 5.55
C THR A 68 2.30 9.04 4.88
N PRO A 69 2.69 10.11 5.61
CA PRO A 69 2.93 11.41 4.98
C PRO A 69 3.93 11.36 3.81
N SER A 70 4.98 10.54 3.93
CA SER A 70 5.94 10.27 2.86
C SER A 70 5.30 9.55 1.67
N GLY A 71 4.44 8.56 1.91
CA GLY A 71 3.69 7.86 0.85
C GLY A 71 2.74 8.79 0.09
N ILE A 72 2.06 9.70 0.80
CA ILE A 72 1.18 10.72 0.18
C ILE A 72 2.01 11.66 -0.70
N ALA A 73 3.14 12.16 -0.20
CA ALA A 73 4.02 13.03 -0.98
C ALA A 73 4.55 12.33 -2.24
N ALA A 74 4.97 11.07 -2.11
CA ALA A 74 5.41 10.25 -3.24
C ALA A 74 4.29 10.03 -4.28
N ALA A 75 3.08 9.68 -3.83
CA ALA A 75 1.94 9.49 -4.71
C ALA A 75 1.55 10.78 -5.46
N LYS A 76 1.56 11.92 -4.78
CA LYS A 76 1.26 13.23 -5.40
C LYS A 76 2.32 13.66 -6.42
N ALA A 77 3.58 13.28 -6.21
CA ALA A 77 4.65 13.56 -7.17
C ALA A 77 4.48 12.79 -8.49
N LEU A 78 3.77 11.65 -8.48
CA LEU A 78 3.47 10.86 -9.68
C LEU A 78 2.31 11.43 -10.52
N GLN A 79 1.46 12.28 -9.92
CA GLN A 79 0.32 12.92 -10.59
C GLN A 79 0.68 14.27 -11.23
N ARG A 80 1.95 14.71 -11.14
CA ARG A 80 2.48 15.92 -11.77
C ARG A 80 3.18 15.58 -13.06
#